data_AF-A0A4C1TSI5-F1
#
_entry.id   AF-A0A4C1TSI5-F1
#
_cell.length_a   1.000
_cell.length_b   1.000
_cell.length_c   1.000
_cell.angle_alpha   90.00
_cell.angle_beta   90.00
_cell.angle_gamma   90.00
#
_symmetry.space_group_name_H-M   'P 1'
#
loop_
_entity.id
_entity.type
_entity.pdbx_description
1 polymer ?
#
loop_
_entity_poly.entity_id
_entity_poly.type
_entity_poly.pdbx_seq_one_letter_code
_entity_poly.pdbx_strand_id
1 'polypeptide(L)'
;MIAEPNIKIHKQCEDVDRSGRPLAQELCCTSCYCRPMWCVECLARWFAARQNEHEREVWLEQKCTCPMCRAKFCLLDVSYIEKPIP
;
A
#
# COMPACT_ATOMS: atom_id res chain seq x y z
N MET A 1 -11.82 -0.04 21.54
CA MET A 1 -10.39 0.34 21.61
C MET A 1 -9.96 0.84 20.24
N ILE A 2 -9.26 1.98 20.17
CA ILE A 2 -8.69 2.50 18.92
C ILE A 2 -7.34 1.80 18.74
N ALA A 3 -7.11 1.15 17.60
CA ALA A 3 -5.84 0.48 17.32
C ALA A 3 -4.72 1.51 17.10
N GLU A 4 -3.54 1.24 17.66
CA GLU A 4 -2.38 2.11 17.48
C GLU A 4 -1.84 2.03 16.04
N PRO A 5 -1.40 3.16 15.45
CA PRO A 5 -0.71 3.13 14.17
C PRO A 5 0.57 2.30 14.26
N ASN A 6 0.73 1.33 13.36
CA ASN A 6 1.92 0.48 13.32
C ASN A 6 2.49 0.28 11.91
N ILE A 7 1.91 0.92 10.90
CA ILE A 7 2.40 0.86 9.52
C ILE A 7 2.59 2.24 8.90
N LYS A 8 3.42 2.30 7.86
CA LYS A 8 3.59 3.45 6.97
C LYS A 8 3.46 2.98 5.53
N ILE A 9 2.88 3.86 4.69
CA ILE A 9 2.91 3.72 3.25
C ILE A 9 4.05 4.59 2.74
N HIS A 10 5.04 4.02 2.07
CA HIS A 10 6.08 4.75 1.35
C HIS A 10 6.51 3.94 0.13
N LYS A 11 6.89 4.62 -0.95
CA LYS A 11 7.20 3.94 -2.20
C LYS A 11 8.44 3.05 -2.02
N GLN A 12 8.28 1.75 -2.20
CA GLN A 12 9.34 0.73 -2.15
C GLN A 12 9.32 -0.19 -3.37
N CYS A 13 8.17 -0.33 -4.06
CA CYS A 13 8.09 -1.19 -5.23
C CYS A 13 8.90 -0.65 -6.42
N GLU A 14 9.38 -1.57 -7.26
CA GLU A 14 10.20 -1.28 -8.43
C GLU A 14 9.39 -0.80 -9.66
N ASP A 15 8.05 -0.79 -9.57
CA ASP A 15 7.14 -0.46 -10.69
C ASP A 15 7.42 -1.27 -11.97
N VAL A 16 7.55 -2.58 -11.80
CA VAL A 16 7.67 -3.55 -12.89
C VAL A 16 6.49 -4.52 -12.92
N ASP A 17 6.21 -5.07 -14.09
CA ASP A 17 5.25 -6.16 -14.26
C ASP A 17 5.84 -7.53 -13.87
N ARG A 18 5.04 -8.60 -13.96
CA ARG A 18 5.48 -9.99 -13.69
C ARG A 18 6.64 -10.47 -14.56
N SER A 19 6.86 -9.86 -15.72
CA SER A 19 7.98 -10.16 -16.62
C SER A 19 9.21 -9.28 -16.35
N GLY A 20 9.17 -8.44 -15.30
CA GLY A 20 10.23 -7.50 -14.96
C GLY A 20 10.28 -6.27 -15.87
N ARG A 21 9.24 -6.00 -16.66
CA ARG A 21 9.20 -4.84 -17.56
C ARG A 21 8.69 -3.61 -16.83
N PRO A 22 9.23 -2.42 -17.09
CA PRO A 22 8.73 -1.19 -16.47
C PRO A 22 7.24 -0.96 -16.78
N LEU A 23 6.48 -0.58 -15.75
CA LEU A 23 5.09 -0.16 -15.90
C LEU A 23 5.00 1.23 -16.54
N ALA A 24 3.88 1.50 -17.21
CA ALA A 24 3.55 2.87 -17.62
C ALA A 24 3.42 3.79 -16.39
N GLN A 25 3.83 5.05 -16.50
CA GLN A 25 3.87 6.00 -15.38
C GLN A 25 2.52 6.15 -14.66
N GLU A 26 1.41 6.07 -15.40
CA GLU A 26 0.06 6.13 -14.85
C GLU A 26 -0.30 4.92 -13.98
N LEU A 27 0.39 3.78 -14.17
CA LEU A 27 0.22 2.56 -13.39
C LEU A 27 1.17 2.50 -12.19
N CYS A 28 2.24 3.32 -12.18
CA CYS A 28 3.23 3.33 -11.11
C CYS A 28 2.67 3.77 -9.75
N CYS A 29 3.23 3.22 -8.67
CA CYS A 29 2.97 3.72 -7.32
C CYS A 29 3.60 5.10 -7.14
N THR A 30 3.00 5.92 -6.28
CA THR A 30 3.46 7.29 -6.00
C THR A 30 3.80 7.46 -4.53
N SER A 31 4.71 8.39 -4.25
CA SER A 31 5.18 8.63 -2.87
C SER A 31 4.06 9.15 -1.98
N CYS A 32 3.88 8.50 -0.82
CA CYS A 32 3.01 8.95 0.25
C CYS A 32 3.82 9.65 1.35
N TYR A 33 3.41 10.87 1.72
CA TYR A 33 4.07 11.69 2.75
C TYR A 33 3.25 11.82 4.04
N CYS A 34 2.18 11.03 4.18
CA CYS A 34 1.37 11.04 5.39
C CYS A 34 2.15 10.49 6.59
N ARG A 35 1.77 10.96 7.79
CA ARG A 35 2.23 10.33 9.04
C ARG A 35 1.61 8.93 9.18
N PRO A 36 2.26 8.00 9.90
CA PRO A 36 1.65 6.73 10.30
C PRO A 36 0.36 6.98 11.09
N MET A 37 -0.79 6.67 10.50
CA MET A 37 -2.12 6.90 11.12
C MET A 37 -2.99 5.64 11.16
N TRP A 38 -2.51 4.54 10.57
CA TRP A 38 -3.29 3.33 10.40
C TRP A 38 -2.52 2.15 11.01
N CYS A 39 -3.25 1.21 11.59
CA CYS A 39 -2.70 -0.10 11.89
C CYS A 39 -2.80 -1.01 10.65
N VAL A 40 -2.03 -2.10 10.66
CA VAL A 40 -1.99 -3.10 9.58
C VAL A 40 -3.38 -3.65 9.24
N GLU A 41 -4.21 -3.97 10.23
CA GLU A 41 -5.54 -4.51 10.00
C GLU A 41 -6.47 -3.49 9.34
N CYS A 42 -6.45 -2.24 9.79
CA CYS A 42 -7.28 -1.19 9.23
C CYS A 42 -6.88 -0.88 7.79
N LEU A 43 -5.56 -0.82 7.48
CA LEU A 43 -5.10 -0.62 6.11
C LEU A 43 -5.39 -1.84 5.23
N ALA A 44 -5.27 -3.07 5.75
CA ALA A 44 -5.59 -4.29 5.02
C ALA A 44 -7.08 -4.34 4.62
N ARG A 45 -7.99 -3.98 5.54
CA ARG A 45 -9.43 -3.86 5.23
C ARG A 45 -9.70 -2.79 4.17
N TRP A 46 -9.01 -1.64 4.27
CA TRP A 46 -9.12 -0.57 3.29
C TRP A 46 -8.69 -1.01 1.88
N PHE A 47 -7.56 -1.73 1.81
CA PHE A 47 -7.04 -2.32 0.59
C PHE A 47 -8.05 -3.33 0.03
N ALA A 48 -8.47 -4.30 0.85
CA ALA A 48 -9.36 -5.37 0.43
C ALA A 48 -10.69 -4.85 -0.16
N ALA A 49 -11.29 -3.82 0.44
CA ALA A 49 -12.54 -3.23 -0.01
C ALA A 49 -12.47 -2.51 -1.37
N ARG A 50 -11.26 -2.32 -1.93
CA ARG A 50 -11.02 -1.64 -3.21
C ARG A 50 -10.51 -2.53 -4.31
N GLN A 51 -10.26 -3.81 -4.01
CA GLN A 51 -9.78 -4.75 -5.00
C GLN A 51 -10.94 -5.32 -5.80
N ASN A 52 -10.69 -5.61 -7.07
CA ASN A 52 -11.66 -6.26 -7.94
C ASN A 52 -11.79 -7.74 -7.56
N GLU A 53 -12.98 -8.14 -7.09
CA GLU A 53 -13.27 -9.52 -6.68
C GLU A 53 -13.26 -10.53 -7.84
N HIS A 54 -13.36 -10.06 -9.08
CA HIS A 54 -13.31 -10.91 -10.27
C HIS A 54 -11.88 -11.32 -10.65
N GLU A 55 -10.87 -10.61 -10.14
CA GLU A 55 -9.46 -10.80 -10.47
C GLU A 55 -8.68 -11.42 -9.29
N ARG A 56 -9.20 -12.55 -8.79
CA ARG A 56 -8.66 -13.23 -7.59
C ARG A 56 -7.20 -13.67 -7.73
N GLU A 57 -6.77 -14.04 -8.93
CA GLU A 57 -5.41 -14.54 -9.20
C GLU A 57 -4.33 -13.44 -9.12
N VAL A 58 -4.74 -12.18 -9.24
CA VAL A 58 -3.85 -11.00 -9.21
C VAL A 58 -4.22 -10.03 -8.08
N TRP A 59 -5.07 -10.46 -7.15
CA TRP A 59 -5.68 -9.61 -6.12
C TRP A 59 -4.65 -8.87 -5.23
N LEU A 60 -3.51 -9.50 -4.93
CA LEU A 60 -2.41 -8.90 -4.15
C LEU A 60 -1.52 -7.96 -4.97
N GLU A 61 -1.55 -8.06 -6.30
CA GLU A 61 -0.75 -7.22 -7.21
C GLU A 61 -1.49 -5.95 -7.63
N GLN A 62 -2.81 -5.91 -7.41
CA GLN A 62 -3.61 -4.73 -7.63
C GLN A 62 -3.15 -3.58 -6.70
N LYS A 63 -3.49 -2.35 -7.11
CA LYS A 63 -3.06 -1.12 -6.42
C LYS A 63 -4.25 -0.43 -5.77
N CYS A 64 -3.99 0.28 -4.69
CA CYS A 64 -4.98 1.06 -3.96
C CYS A 64 -4.51 2.52 -3.83
N THR A 65 -5.37 3.39 -3.32
CA THR A 65 -5.02 4.78 -2.97
C THR A 65 -4.97 4.96 -1.46
N CYS A 66 -3.98 5.70 -0.96
CA CYS A 66 -3.88 6.06 0.44
C CYS A 66 -5.19 6.74 0.90
N PRO A 67 -5.79 6.33 2.03
CA PRO A 67 -7.07 6.90 2.50
C PRO A 67 -7.00 8.40 2.79
N MET A 68 -5.81 8.96 2.91
CA MET A 68 -5.59 10.35 3.32
C MET A 68 -5.20 11.26 2.15
N CYS A 69 -4.14 10.93 1.42
CA CYS A 69 -3.59 11.76 0.34
C CYS A 69 -3.85 11.20 -1.07
N ARG A 70 -4.46 10.02 -1.16
CA ARG A 70 -4.72 9.29 -2.41
C ARG A 70 -3.49 8.90 -3.25
N ALA A 71 -2.29 8.97 -2.69
CA ALA A 71 -1.09 8.38 -3.31
C ALA A 71 -1.37 6.91 -3.69
N LYS A 72 -0.99 6.51 -4.91
CA LYS A 72 -1.19 5.15 -5.40
C LYS A 72 -0.14 4.25 -4.76
N PHE A 73 -0.55 3.13 -4.19
CA PHE A 73 0.38 2.21 -3.52
C PHE A 73 -0.03 0.75 -3.79
N CYS A 74 0.95 -0.15 -3.69
CA CYS A 74 0.74 -1.59 -3.63
C CYS A 74 1.17 -2.11 -2.25
N LEU A 75 0.90 -3.38 -1.93
CA LEU A 75 1.26 -3.94 -0.62
C LEU A 75 2.78 -3.91 -0.34
N LEU A 76 3.62 -3.90 -1.38
CA LEU A 76 5.07 -3.76 -1.23
C LEU A 76 5.49 -2.38 -0.71
N ASP A 77 4.65 -1.36 -0.86
CA ASP A 77 4.88 0.00 -0.35
C ASP A 77 4.44 0.16 1.13
N VAL A 78 3.99 -0.92 1.78
CA VAL A 78 3.54 -0.91 3.18
C VAL A 78 4.57 -1.59 4.05
N SER A 79 5.09 -0.88 5.05
CA SER A 79 5.99 -1.46 6.06
C SER A 79 5.48 -1.19 7.47
N TYR A 80 5.95 -2.00 8.43
CA TYR A 80 5.85 -1.64 9.83
C TYR A 80 6.70 -0.41 10.15
N ILE A 81 6.25 0.39 11.10
CA ILE A 81 7.10 1.43 11.70
C ILE A 81 7.97 0.80 12.78
N GLU A 82 9.27 1.11 12.77
CA GLU A 82 10.15 0.74 13.88
C GLU A 82 9.68 1.46 15.14
N LYS A 83 9.51 0.70 16.24
CA LYS A 83 9.35 1.32 17.55
C LYS A 83 10.73 1.84 17.97
N PRO A 84 10.85 3.10 18.44
CA PRO A 84 12.11 3.57 18.97
C PRO A 84 12.57 2.62 20.09
N ILE A 85 13.83 2.20 20.03
CA ILE A 85 14.46 1.44 21.09
C ILE A 85 14.50 2.36 22.32
N PRO A 86 14.01 1.91 23.49
CA PRO A 86 13.96 2.73 24.70
C PRO A 86 15.35 3.17 25.21
#